data_AF-A0A920CT31-F1
#
_entry.id   AF-A0A920CT31-F1
#
_cell.length_a   1.000
_cell.length_b   1.000
_cell.length_c   1.000
_cell.angle_alpha   90.00
_cell.angle_beta   90.00
_cell.angle_gamma   90.00
#
_symmetry.space_group_name_H-M   'P 1'
#
loop_
_entity.id
_entity.type
_entity.pdbx_description
1 polymer ?
#
loop_
_entity_poly.entity_id
_entity_poly.type
_entity_poly.pdbx_seq_one_letter_code
_entity_poly.pdbx_strand_id
1 'polypeptide(L)'
;MDIKQKQHEIAEEKPRQSSNVPLQEQYESEAVKQYMVLELALLVIEHDVKVIGLSKFKLPRLYESILRGVQDRVLLDMADLRRMFRKNGIKIYEKQRMEDGLLTKYVCRGYHHKKFMMWNVVKVECEQMLKRYMAQ
;
A
#
# COMPACT_ATOMS: atom_id res chain seq x y z
N MET A 1 18.78 28.73 37.95
CA MET A 1 19.70 27.60 37.72
C MET A 1 18.88 26.31 37.83
N ASP A 2 17.88 26.10 36.99
CA ASP A 2 17.95 25.71 35.56
C ASP A 2 18.37 24.26 35.39
N ILE A 3 17.39 23.38 35.12
CA ILE A 3 17.37 22.48 33.95
C ILE A 3 15.88 22.36 33.57
N LYS A 4 15.47 23.16 32.59
CA LYS A 4 14.13 23.09 31.99
C LYS A 4 14.03 21.86 31.10
N GLN A 5 12.95 21.08 31.31
CA GLN A 5 12.33 20.23 30.31
C GLN A 5 12.35 20.92 28.93
N LYS A 6 13.00 20.27 27.96
CA LYS A 6 12.88 20.55 26.54
C LYS A 6 12.77 19.21 25.84
N GLN A 7 11.89 19.17 24.84
CA GLN A 7 11.51 18.07 23.94
C GLN A 7 10.17 17.43 24.34
N HIS A 8 9.13 17.34 23.50
CA HIS A 8 8.99 17.70 22.08
C HIS A 8 7.52 18.07 21.87
N GLU A 9 7.25 19.28 21.36
CA GLU A 9 5.93 19.72 20.91
C GLU A 9 5.47 18.80 19.77
N ILE A 10 4.58 17.86 20.08
CA ILE A 10 3.72 17.24 19.07
C ILE A 10 2.68 18.30 18.74
N ALA A 11 2.96 19.09 17.70
CA ALA A 11 1.97 19.96 17.11
C ALA A 11 0.79 19.09 16.64
N GLU A 12 -0.32 19.20 17.36
CA GLU A 12 -1.62 18.65 16.98
C GLU A 12 -2.03 19.28 15.63
N GLU A 13 -1.69 18.60 14.53
CA GLU A 13 -2.23 18.90 13.21
C GLU A 13 -3.69 18.43 13.20
N LYS A 14 -4.57 19.30 13.70
CA LYS A 14 -6.03 19.15 13.75
C LYS A 14 -6.55 18.60 12.41
N PRO A 15 -7.25 17.44 12.37
CA PRO A 15 -7.76 16.92 11.11
C PRO A 15 -8.80 17.90 10.58
N ARG A 16 -8.48 18.55 9.46
CA ARG A 16 -9.43 19.42 8.76
C ARG A 16 -10.49 18.51 8.16
N GLN A 17 -11.61 18.37 8.86
CA GLN A 17 -12.85 17.85 8.29
C GLN A 17 -13.30 18.82 7.19
N SER A 18 -12.97 18.50 5.93
CA SER A 18 -13.56 19.15 4.76
C SER A 18 -14.65 18.25 4.19
N SER A 19 -15.89 18.57 4.52
CA SER A 19 -17.12 17.94 4.04
C SER A 19 -17.42 18.22 2.55
N ASN A 20 -16.39 18.42 1.72
CA ASN A 20 -16.51 18.53 0.26
C ASN A 20 -15.16 18.27 -0.41
N VAL A 21 -14.68 17.04 -0.32
CA VAL A 21 -13.53 16.57 -1.12
C VAL A 21 -14.03 16.35 -2.55
N PRO A 22 -13.50 17.06 -3.57
CA PRO A 22 -13.91 16.84 -4.96
C PRO A 22 -13.81 15.36 -5.34
N LEU A 23 -14.79 14.83 -6.09
CA LEU A 23 -14.85 13.41 -6.49
C LEU A 23 -13.53 12.90 -7.10
N GLN A 24 -12.80 13.79 -7.77
CA GLN A 24 -11.52 13.45 -8.38
C GLN A 24 -10.43 13.17 -7.34
N GLU A 25 -10.39 13.89 -6.22
CA GLU A 25 -9.46 13.62 -5.12
C GLU A 25 -9.79 12.29 -4.42
N GLN A 26 -11.06 11.90 -4.37
CA GLN A 26 -11.47 10.58 -3.85
C GLN A 26 -10.94 9.44 -4.73
N TYR A 27 -11.10 9.57 -6.05
CA TYR A 27 -10.58 8.58 -7.00
C TYR A 27 -9.05 8.46 -6.94
N GLU A 28 -8.34 9.60 -6.87
CA GLU A 28 -6.88 9.64 -6.75
C GLU A 28 -6.41 8.98 -5.44
N SER A 29 -7.07 9.30 -4.32
CA SER A 29 -6.80 8.71 -3.01
C SER A 29 -7.05 7.20 -2.98
N GLU A 30 -8.10 6.72 -3.65
CA GLU A 30 -8.42 5.30 -3.76
C GLU A 30 -7.39 4.56 -4.63
N ALA A 31 -6.96 5.17 -5.74
CA ALA A 31 -5.92 4.60 -6.59
C ALA A 31 -4.57 4.49 -5.86
N VAL A 32 -4.21 5.48 -5.02
CA VAL A 32 -3.03 5.39 -4.13
C VAL A 32 -3.20 4.25 -3.12
N LYS A 33 -4.39 4.10 -2.52
CA LYS A 33 -4.69 2.99 -1.60
C LYS A 33 -4.51 1.64 -2.28
N GLN A 34 -5.08 1.46 -3.45
CA GLN A 34 -4.98 0.23 -4.24
C GLN A 34 -3.51 -0.08 -4.56
N TYR A 35 -2.74 0.92 -4.98
CA TYR A 35 -1.32 0.76 -5.26
C TYR A 35 -0.52 0.33 -4.02
N MET A 36 -0.80 0.91 -2.84
CA MET A 36 -0.18 0.50 -1.57
C MET A 36 -0.46 -0.98 -1.24
N VAL A 37 -1.70 -1.43 -1.44
CA VAL A 37 -2.11 -2.82 -1.17
C VAL A 37 -1.42 -3.78 -2.14
N LEU A 38 -1.37 -3.46 -3.44
CA LEU A 38 -0.70 -4.29 -4.43
C LEU A 38 0.80 -4.45 -4.13
N GLU A 39 1.48 -3.38 -3.72
CA GLU A 39 2.89 -3.46 -3.31
C GLU A 39 3.11 -4.37 -2.10
N LEU A 40 2.25 -4.27 -1.10
CA LEU A 40 2.34 -5.11 0.10
C LEU A 40 2.03 -6.57 -0.23
N ALA A 41 1.08 -6.82 -1.13
CA ALA A 41 0.76 -8.16 -1.54
C ALA A 41 1.86 -8.80 -2.38
N LEU A 42 2.60 -8.06 -3.22
CA LEU A 42 3.79 -8.59 -3.87
C LEU A 42 4.81 -9.08 -2.85
N LEU A 43 5.03 -8.33 -1.77
CA LEU A 43 5.94 -8.74 -0.70
C LEU A 43 5.44 -10.01 0.03
N VAL A 44 4.13 -10.12 0.24
CA VAL A 44 3.52 -11.34 0.81
C VAL A 44 3.71 -12.53 -0.14
N ILE A 45 3.43 -12.38 -1.43
CA ILE A 45 3.62 -13.44 -2.43
C ILE A 45 5.09 -13.88 -2.47
N GLU A 46 6.04 -12.94 -2.51
CA GLU A 46 7.47 -13.25 -2.50
C GLU A 46 7.91 -14.00 -1.25
N HIS A 47 7.38 -13.62 -0.09
CA HIS A 47 7.62 -14.33 1.16
C HIS A 47 7.03 -15.75 1.10
N ASP A 48 5.78 -15.90 0.66
CA ASP A 48 5.09 -17.19 0.64
C ASP A 48 5.73 -18.17 -0.35
N VAL A 49 6.18 -17.69 -1.51
CA VAL A 49 6.98 -18.50 -2.46
C VAL A 49 8.25 -19.03 -1.79
N LYS A 50 8.96 -18.20 -1.01
CA LYS A 50 10.15 -18.64 -0.27
C LYS A 50 9.80 -19.67 0.80
N VAL A 51 8.73 -19.46 1.56
CA VAL A 51 8.26 -20.40 2.60
C VAL A 51 7.85 -21.74 1.98
N ILE A 52 7.16 -21.73 0.85
CA ILE A 52 6.77 -22.95 0.13
C ILE A 52 8.01 -23.73 -0.34
N GLY A 53 9.02 -23.03 -0.86
CA GLY A 53 10.28 -23.66 -1.28
C GLY A 53 11.05 -24.34 -0.15
N LEU A 54 10.88 -23.87 1.09
CA LEU A 54 11.56 -24.41 2.28
C LEU A 54 10.74 -25.46 3.04
N SER A 55 9.46 -25.62 2.73
CA SER A 55 8.54 -26.47 3.49
C SER A 55 8.26 -27.80 2.80
N LYS A 56 7.77 -28.78 3.57
CA LYS A 56 7.53 -30.16 3.12
C LYS A 56 6.19 -30.33 2.38
N PHE A 57 5.82 -29.37 1.53
CA PHE A 57 4.62 -29.54 0.69
C PHE A 57 4.82 -30.72 -0.28
N LYS A 58 3.73 -31.43 -0.58
CA LYS A 58 3.78 -32.55 -1.53
C LYS A 58 4.07 -32.09 -2.97
N LEU A 59 3.66 -30.87 -3.33
CA LEU A 59 3.75 -30.31 -4.69
C LEU A 59 4.23 -28.85 -4.67
N PRO A 60 5.43 -28.54 -4.15
CA PRO A 60 5.87 -27.17 -3.93
C PRO A 60 5.95 -26.35 -5.23
N ARG A 61 6.41 -26.98 -6.33
CA ARG A 61 6.49 -26.35 -7.65
C ARG A 61 5.13 -25.92 -8.22
N LEU A 62 4.07 -26.70 -7.94
CA LEU A 62 2.72 -26.37 -8.39
C LEU A 62 2.22 -25.10 -7.68
N TYR A 63 2.33 -25.06 -6.36
CA TYR A 63 1.90 -23.90 -5.57
C TYR A 63 2.73 -22.65 -5.91
N GLU A 64 4.05 -22.80 -6.09
CA GLU A 64 4.91 -21.73 -6.55
C GLU A 64 4.45 -21.18 -7.91
N SER A 65 4.15 -22.05 -8.89
CA SER A 65 3.68 -21.62 -10.20
C SER A 65 2.36 -20.85 -10.13
N ILE A 66 1.44 -21.25 -9.25
CA ILE A 66 0.18 -20.54 -9.03
C ILE A 66 0.45 -19.13 -8.49
N LEU A 67 1.28 -19.02 -7.45
CA LEU A 67 1.64 -17.74 -6.84
C LEU A 67 2.38 -16.82 -7.80
N ARG A 68 3.28 -17.35 -8.63
CA ARG A 68 3.96 -16.59 -9.69
C ARG A 68 2.97 -16.06 -10.73
N GLY A 69 1.99 -16.87 -11.14
CA GLY A 69 0.92 -16.40 -12.03
C GLY A 69 0.11 -15.25 -11.44
N VAL A 70 -0.19 -15.30 -10.14
CA VAL A 70 -0.84 -14.18 -9.43
C VAL A 70 0.09 -12.96 -9.38
N GLN A 71 1.38 -13.16 -9.09
CA GLN A 71 2.40 -12.10 -9.07
C GLN A 71 2.43 -11.33 -10.39
N ASP A 72 2.44 -12.02 -11.52
CA ASP A 72 2.47 -11.42 -12.85
C ASP A 72 1.25 -10.53 -13.11
N ARG A 73 0.05 -10.99 -12.73
CA ARG A 73 -1.19 -10.19 -12.85
C ARG A 73 -1.16 -8.94 -11.96
N VAL A 74 -0.70 -9.07 -10.71
CA VAL A 74 -0.53 -7.93 -9.80
C VAL A 74 0.46 -6.92 -10.36
N LEU A 75 1.57 -7.37 -10.96
CA LEU A 75 2.56 -6.49 -11.60
C LEU A 75 1.99 -5.73 -12.79
N LEU A 76 1.16 -6.36 -13.62
CA LEU A 76 0.47 -5.71 -14.73
C LEU A 76 -0.45 -4.58 -14.23
N ASP A 77 -1.28 -4.85 -13.23
CA ASP A 77 -2.20 -3.86 -12.67
C ASP A 77 -1.45 -2.71 -11.98
N MET A 78 -0.34 -3.01 -11.32
CA MET A 78 0.55 -1.97 -10.80
C MET A 78 1.16 -1.11 -11.90
N ALA A 79 1.53 -1.70 -13.04
CA ALA A 79 2.05 -0.94 -14.17
C ALA A 79 0.99 0.01 -14.74
N ASP A 80 -0.27 -0.43 -14.79
CA ASP A 80 -1.41 0.39 -15.24
C ASP A 80 -1.74 1.51 -14.26
N LEU A 81 -1.71 1.25 -12.94
CA LEU A 81 -1.84 2.30 -11.94
C LEU A 81 -0.70 3.33 -12.05
N ARG A 82 0.54 2.89 -12.30
CA ARG A 82 1.66 3.82 -12.51
C ARG A 82 1.50 4.66 -13.78
N ARG A 83 0.93 4.10 -14.85
CA ARG A 83 0.56 4.87 -16.06
C ARG A 83 -0.49 5.91 -15.74
N MET A 84 -1.53 5.52 -15.00
CA MET A 84 -2.58 6.41 -14.55
C MET A 84 -2.04 7.52 -13.62
N PHE A 85 -1.13 7.21 -12.70
CA PHE A 85 -0.46 8.20 -11.85
C PHE A 85 0.28 9.25 -12.67
N ARG A 86 1.06 8.84 -13.68
CA ARG A 86 1.76 9.78 -14.56
C ARG A 86 0.78 10.69 -15.31
N LYS A 87 -0.33 10.13 -15.82
CA LYS A 87 -1.36 10.89 -16.56
C LYS A 87 -2.06 11.93 -15.67
N ASN A 88 -2.28 11.60 -14.39
CA ASN A 88 -3.01 12.46 -13.45
C ASN A 88 -2.10 13.34 -12.58
N GLY A 89 -0.78 13.33 -12.82
CA GLY A 89 0.17 14.11 -12.03
C GLY A 89 0.29 13.66 -10.57
N ILE A 90 0.07 12.36 -10.31
CA ILE A 90 0.21 11.75 -8.99
C ILE A 90 1.64 11.24 -8.83
N LYS A 91 2.32 11.66 -7.76
CA LYS A 91 3.68 11.21 -7.43
C LYS A 91 3.75 10.80 -5.98
N ILE A 92 3.92 9.50 -5.74
CA ILE A 92 4.28 8.99 -4.42
C ILE A 92 5.79 9.21 -4.24
N TYR A 93 6.18 9.95 -3.21
CA TYR A 93 7.58 10.31 -2.97
C TYR A 93 8.14 9.72 -1.68
N GLU A 94 7.29 9.29 -0.75
CA GLU A 94 7.75 8.70 0.51
C GLU A 94 6.78 7.61 0.97
N LYS A 95 7.35 6.50 1.44
CA LYS A 95 6.61 5.42 2.12
C LYS A 95 7.38 5.06 3.38
N GLN A 96 6.70 5.10 4.51
CA GLN A 96 7.28 4.83 5.81
C GLN A 96 6.48 3.73 6.48
N ARG A 97 7.14 2.61 6.77
CA ARG A 97 6.59 1.59 7.67
C ARG A 97 6.69 2.10 9.09
N MET A 98 5.57 2.11 9.78
CA MET A 98 5.45 2.45 11.19
C MET A 98 5.06 1.18 11.95
N GLU A 99 5.09 1.25 13.27
CA GLU A 99 4.71 0.12 14.14
C GLU A 99 3.28 -0.36 13.86
N ASP A 100 2.34 0.59 13.74
CA ASP A 100 0.91 0.28 13.58
C ASP A 100 0.44 0.20 12.12
N GLY A 101 1.26 0.62 11.15
CA GLY A 101 0.82 0.68 9.76
C GLY A 101 1.80 1.25 8.75
N LEU A 102 1.30 1.57 7.56
CA LEU A 102 2.04 2.16 6.46
C LEU A 102 1.58 3.59 6.20
N LEU A 103 2.50 4.55 6.33
CA LEU A 103 2.31 5.93 5.92
C LEU A 103 2.86 6.15 4.51
N THR A 104 2.05 6.70 3.62
CA THR A 104 2.46 7.07 2.26
C THR A 104 2.22 8.56 2.05
N LYS A 105 3.24 9.28 1.60
CA LYS A 105 3.14 10.69 1.22
C LYS A 105 3.22 10.81 -0.31
N TYR A 106 2.29 11.57 -0.86
CA TYR A 106 2.15 11.72 -2.30
C TYR A 106 1.73 13.14 -2.65
N VAL A 107 2.04 13.54 -3.88
CA VAL A 107 1.58 14.80 -4.47
C VAL A 107 0.55 14.49 -5.53
N CYS A 108 -0.57 15.21 -5.49
CA CYS A 108 -1.57 15.26 -6.55
C CYS A 108 -1.76 16.71 -6.97
N ARG A 109 -1.55 17.05 -8.25
CA ARG A 109 -1.80 18.40 -8.79
C ARG A 109 -1.08 19.53 -8.02
N GLY A 110 0.06 19.24 -7.43
CA GLY A 110 0.84 20.18 -6.61
C GLY A 110 0.46 20.21 -5.13
N TYR A 111 -0.61 19.54 -4.71
CA TYR A 111 -1.00 19.41 -3.31
C TYR A 111 -0.36 18.18 -2.68
N HIS A 112 0.18 18.35 -1.47
CA HIS A 112 0.76 17.26 -0.69
C HIS A 112 -0.31 16.59 0.16
N HIS A 113 -0.41 15.27 0.02
CA HIS A 113 -1.32 14.43 0.78
C HIS A 113 -0.53 13.36 1.53
N LYS A 114 -1.12 12.91 2.64
CA LYS A 114 -0.62 11.79 3.44
C LYS A 114 -1.74 10.77 3.57
N LYS A 115 -1.44 9.49 3.41
CA LYS A 115 -2.39 8.39 3.64
C LYS A 115 -1.76 7.34 4.54
N PHE A 116 -2.46 7.03 5.62
CA PHE A 116 -2.05 6.01 6.58
C PHE A 116 -2.99 4.81 6.50
N MET A 117 -2.44 3.61 6.62
CA MET A 117 -3.21 2.38 6.64
C MET A 117 -2.68 1.46 7.73
N MET A 118 -3.56 1.03 8.63
CA MET A 118 -3.21 0.10 9.71
C MET A 118 -2.91 -1.30 9.16
N TRP A 119 -2.02 -2.04 9.82
CA TRP A 119 -1.63 -3.38 9.36
C TRP A 119 -2.80 -4.38 9.30
N ASN A 120 -3.77 -4.28 10.21
CA ASN A 120 -4.97 -5.12 10.19
C ASN A 120 -5.81 -4.91 8.91
N VAL A 121 -6.00 -3.65 8.51
CA VAL A 121 -6.72 -3.28 7.28
C VAL A 121 -5.93 -3.73 6.05
N VAL A 122 -4.62 -3.46 6.02
CA VAL A 122 -3.72 -3.94 4.96
C VAL A 122 -3.86 -5.45 4.78
N LYS A 123 -3.84 -6.22 5.87
CA LYS A 123 -3.93 -7.68 5.81
C LYS A 123 -5.24 -8.13 5.16
N VAL A 124 -6.37 -7.57 5.59
CA VAL A 124 -7.68 -7.91 5.03
C VAL A 124 -7.76 -7.52 3.54
N GLU A 125 -7.28 -6.33 3.18
CA GLU A 125 -7.26 -5.87 1.79
C GLU A 125 -6.37 -6.75 0.90
N CYS A 126 -5.18 -7.14 1.39
CA CYS A 126 -4.30 -8.07 0.69
C CYS A 126 -4.96 -9.43 0.49
N GLU A 127 -5.59 -10.00 1.53
CA GLU A 127 -6.29 -11.29 1.41
C GLU A 127 -7.45 -11.23 0.40
N GLN A 128 -8.26 -10.17 0.46
CA GLN A 128 -9.36 -9.98 -0.50
C GLN A 128 -8.85 -9.81 -1.92
N MET A 129 -7.77 -9.05 -2.09
CA MET A 129 -7.13 -8.84 -3.37
C MET A 129 -6.61 -10.16 -3.95
N LEU A 130 -5.81 -10.92 -3.19
CA LEU A 130 -5.27 -12.20 -3.63
C LEU A 130 -6.37 -13.20 -4.02
N LYS A 131 -7.47 -13.25 -3.26
CA LYS A 131 -8.65 -14.05 -3.61
C LYS A 131 -9.21 -13.69 -4.98
N ARG A 132 -9.28 -12.39 -5.33
CA ARG A 132 -9.75 -11.94 -6.65
C ARG A 132 -8.83 -12.39 -7.77
N TYR A 133 -7.51 -12.24 -7.62
CA TYR A 133 -6.57 -12.67 -8.66
C TYR A 133 -6.46 -14.18 -8.81
N MET A 134 -6.74 -14.96 -7.77
CA MET A 134 -6.80 -16.42 -7.86
C MET A 134 -8.07 -16.93 -8.56
N ALA A 135 -9.13 -16.12 -8.60
CA ALA A 135 -10.40 -16.48 -9.25
C ALA A 135 -10.47 -16.08 -10.74
N GLN A 136 -9.51 -15.32 -11.23
CA GLN A 136 -9.34 -14.94 -12.65
C GLN A 136 -8.46 -15.95 -13.38
#